data_AF-A0A924QFT3-F1
#
_entry.id   AF-A0A924QFT3-F1
#
_cell.length_a   1.000
_cell.length_b   1.000
_cell.length_c   1.000
_cell.angle_alpha   90.00
_cell.angle_beta   90.00
_cell.angle_gamma   90.00
#
_symmetry.space_group_name_H-M   'P 1'
#
loop_
_entity.id
_entity.type
_entity.pdbx_description
1 polymer ?
#
loop_
_entity_poly.entity_id
_entity_poly.type
_entity_poly.pdbx_seq_one_letter_code
_entity_poly.pdbx_strand_id
1 'polypeptide(L)'
;MNIAIGLLGAESTGKSELAMALVAALTAEGRSAGMVTEYLREFCDVHGRTPLQSEQAHIAQIQSDRIQRAAQEFDVVVADTTALMIAAYSDIVFADKSLYGSALQAHRACDITLLTALDLPWLPDGLQRDGPHVREPVDALLRAALADAGIDYSVVFGTGSARLESALKVVHRALSESSANDDAEGAGSNWHWRCERCGDSSCERLRLPR
;
A
#
# COMPACT_ATOMS: atom_id res chain seq x y z
N MET A 1 -20.39 3.60 -0.70
CA MET A 1 -19.29 3.13 0.16
C MET A 1 -17.99 3.54 -0.52
N ASN A 2 -17.07 4.17 0.20
CA ASN A 2 -15.83 4.69 -0.38
C ASN A 2 -14.72 3.66 -0.10
N ILE A 3 -13.94 3.31 -1.13
CA ILE A 3 -12.87 2.30 -1.04
C ILE A 3 -11.52 3.00 -0.96
N ALA A 4 -10.73 2.71 0.07
CA ALA A 4 -9.36 3.16 0.21
C ALA A 4 -8.36 2.04 -0.11
N ILE A 5 -7.47 2.31 -1.06
CA ILE A 5 -6.43 1.40 -1.53
C ILE A 5 -5.08 1.92 -1.04
N GLY A 6 -4.41 1.17 -0.16
CA GLY A 6 -3.06 1.48 0.32
C GLY A 6 -2.00 0.78 -0.51
N LEU A 7 -1.12 1.53 -1.17
CA LEU A 7 0.05 0.98 -1.85
C LEU A 7 1.25 0.94 -0.90
N LEU A 8 1.84 -0.24 -0.74
CA LEU A 8 3.05 -0.49 0.02
C LEU A 8 4.12 -1.09 -0.89
N GLY A 9 5.38 -0.97 -0.46
CA GLY A 9 6.50 -1.59 -1.12
C GLY A 9 7.76 -0.76 -1.06
N ALA A 10 8.90 -1.42 -1.24
CA ALA A 10 10.22 -0.81 -1.20
C ALA A 10 10.38 0.35 -2.21
N GLU A 11 11.47 1.08 -2.07
CA GLU A 11 11.87 2.05 -3.08
C GLU A 11 12.02 1.45 -4.49
N SER A 12 11.69 2.28 -5.48
CA SER A 12 11.85 2.01 -6.91
C SER A 12 11.13 0.73 -7.38
N THR A 13 10.02 0.40 -6.72
CA THR A 13 9.11 -0.68 -7.12
C THR A 13 7.91 -0.19 -7.93
N GLY A 14 7.91 1.04 -8.43
CA GLY A 14 6.85 1.55 -9.33
C GLY A 14 5.50 1.85 -8.65
N LYS A 15 5.47 2.12 -7.34
CA LYS A 15 4.23 2.46 -6.61
C LYS A 15 3.51 3.69 -7.19
N SER A 16 4.23 4.78 -7.42
CA SER A 16 3.65 6.03 -7.94
C SER A 16 3.09 5.86 -9.35
N GLU A 17 3.80 5.14 -10.21
CA GLU A 17 3.32 4.79 -11.55
C GLU A 17 2.07 3.93 -11.48
N LEU A 18 2.05 2.92 -10.61
CA LEU A 18 0.89 2.07 -10.40
C LEU A 18 -0.31 2.86 -9.85
N ALA A 19 -0.08 3.79 -8.91
CA ALA A 19 -1.14 4.63 -8.34
C ALA A 19 -1.81 5.50 -9.40
N MET A 20 -1.00 6.20 -10.20
CA MET A 20 -1.50 7.02 -11.31
C MET A 20 -2.27 6.17 -12.32
N ALA A 21 -1.74 5.00 -12.67
CA ALA A 21 -2.37 4.09 -13.62
C ALA A 21 -3.71 3.53 -13.09
N LEU A 22 -3.80 3.20 -11.80
CA LEU A 22 -5.04 2.75 -11.16
C LEU A 22 -6.11 3.84 -11.19
N VAL A 23 -5.77 5.07 -10.79
CA VAL A 23 -6.73 6.18 -10.81
C VAL A 23 -7.20 6.49 -12.23
N ALA A 24 -6.30 6.47 -13.21
CA ALA A 24 -6.65 6.68 -14.61
C ALA A 24 -7.62 5.60 -15.12
N ALA A 25 -7.36 4.32 -14.81
CA ALA A 25 -8.22 3.21 -15.20
C ALA A 25 -9.60 3.29 -14.55
N LEU A 26 -9.67 3.53 -13.24
CA LEU A 26 -10.93 3.62 -12.49
C LEU A 26 -11.78 4.82 -12.94
N THR A 27 -11.14 5.95 -13.21
CA THR A 27 -11.81 7.13 -13.79
C THR A 27 -12.34 6.84 -15.19
N ALA A 28 -11.58 6.12 -16.02
CA ALA A 28 -12.03 5.70 -17.36
C ALA A 28 -13.22 4.73 -17.31
N GLU A 29 -13.38 3.98 -16.23
CA GLU A 29 -14.55 3.16 -15.91
C GLU A 29 -15.74 3.98 -15.37
N GLY A 30 -15.60 5.30 -15.23
CA GLY A 30 -16.65 6.21 -14.76
C GLY A 30 -16.73 6.35 -13.24
N ARG A 31 -15.73 5.91 -12.47
CA ARG A 31 -15.71 6.05 -11.00
C ARG A 31 -15.11 7.39 -10.59
N SER A 32 -15.58 7.95 -9.48
CA SER A 32 -14.90 9.06 -8.81
C SER A 32 -13.66 8.52 -8.10
N ALA A 33 -12.48 8.64 -8.72
CA ALA A 33 -11.22 8.14 -8.17
C ALA A 33 -10.20 9.25 -7.94
N GLY A 34 -9.55 9.24 -6.77
CA GLY A 34 -8.52 10.21 -6.38
C GLY A 34 -7.22 9.54 -5.93
N MET A 35 -6.11 10.27 -6.05
CA MET A 35 -4.79 9.83 -5.59
C MET A 35 -4.32 10.68 -4.40
N VAL A 36 -3.72 10.02 -3.41
CA VAL A 36 -2.94 10.69 -2.36
C VAL A 36 -1.47 10.38 -2.58
N THR A 37 -0.68 11.42 -2.82
CA THR A 37 0.78 11.35 -3.04
C THR A 37 1.57 11.22 -1.74
N GLU A 38 2.85 10.88 -1.88
CA GLU A 38 3.76 10.64 -0.76
C GLU A 38 4.18 11.98 -0.14
N TYR A 39 3.67 12.27 1.05
CA TYR A 39 3.97 13.54 1.73
C TYR A 39 5.46 13.66 2.12
N LEU A 40 6.14 12.55 2.39
CA LEU A 40 7.59 12.53 2.65
C LEU A 40 8.39 13.17 1.50
N ARG A 41 7.97 12.93 0.25
CA ARG A 41 8.62 13.50 -0.93
C ARG A 41 8.43 15.01 -0.97
N GLU A 42 7.21 15.48 -0.73
CA GLU A 42 6.91 16.92 -0.62
C GLU A 42 7.70 17.59 0.50
N PHE A 43 7.83 16.93 1.66
CA PHE A 43 8.66 17.43 2.76
C PHE A 43 10.11 17.62 2.31
N CYS A 44 10.69 16.62 1.63
CA CYS A 44 12.07 16.70 1.17
C CYS A 44 12.27 17.80 0.11
N ASP A 45 11.31 17.99 -0.79
CA ASP A 45 11.36 19.02 -1.83
C ASP A 45 11.29 20.43 -1.21
N VAL A 46 10.44 20.61 -0.20
CA VAL A 46 10.27 21.90 0.51
C VAL A 46 11.47 22.22 1.40
N HIS A 47 12.01 21.23 2.13
CA HIS A 47 13.07 21.45 3.11
C HIS A 47 14.48 21.23 2.56
N GLY A 48 14.64 20.65 1.37
CA GLY A 48 15.93 20.34 0.75
C GLY A 48 16.74 19.27 1.50
N ARG A 49 16.09 18.44 2.33
CA ARG A 49 16.74 17.40 3.14
C ARG A 49 15.77 16.27 3.49
N THR A 50 16.31 15.13 3.89
CA THR A 50 15.54 14.05 4.54
C THR A 50 15.08 14.47 5.94
N PRO A 51 13.95 13.93 6.43
CA PRO A 51 13.45 14.23 7.77
C PRO A 51 14.30 13.59 8.87
N LEU A 52 14.30 14.25 10.04
CA LEU A 52 14.86 13.75 11.28
C LEU A 52 13.90 12.74 11.94
N GLN A 53 14.41 11.91 12.84
CA GLN A 53 13.62 10.95 13.62
C GLN A 53 12.38 11.60 14.28
N SER A 54 12.55 12.77 14.90
CA SER A 54 11.46 13.49 15.58
C SER A 54 10.37 14.00 14.66
N GLU A 55 10.61 14.06 13.34
CA GLU A 55 9.67 14.54 12.33
C GLU A 55 8.83 13.39 11.74
N GLN A 56 9.29 12.15 11.86
CA GLN A 56 8.64 10.96 11.26
C GLN A 56 7.19 10.80 11.71
N ALA A 57 6.92 10.97 13.01
CA ALA A 57 5.57 10.85 13.56
C ALA A 57 4.59 11.86 12.94
N HIS A 58 5.04 13.10 12.72
CA HIS A 58 4.22 14.14 12.14
C HIS A 58 3.93 13.88 10.65
N ILE A 59 4.95 13.44 9.91
CA ILE A 59 4.83 13.07 8.49
C ILE A 59 3.86 11.89 8.33
N ALA A 60 3.96 10.87 9.20
CA ALA A 60 3.05 9.74 9.23
C ALA A 60 1.60 10.19 9.47
N GLN A 61 1.37 11.08 10.44
CA GLN A 61 0.04 11.62 10.71
C GLN A 61 -0.53 12.39 9.52
N ILE A 62 0.26 13.27 8.88
CA ILE A 62 -0.20 14.02 7.71
C ILE A 62 -0.57 13.08 6.56
N GLN A 63 0.21 12.03 6.31
CA GLN A 63 -0.13 11.04 5.29
C GLN A 63 -1.48 10.39 5.59
N SER A 64 -1.71 9.93 6.81
CA SER A 64 -2.97 9.33 7.23
C SER A 64 -4.16 10.30 7.13
N ASP A 65 -3.99 11.56 7.55
CA ASP A 65 -5.04 12.57 7.47
C ASP A 65 -5.43 12.87 6.01
N ARG A 66 -4.45 12.91 5.09
CA ARG A 66 -4.72 13.12 3.65
C ARG A 66 -5.52 11.98 3.06
N ILE A 67 -5.21 10.73 3.43
CA ILE A 67 -5.97 9.54 3.00
C ILE A 67 -7.42 9.63 3.49
N GLN A 68 -7.63 9.97 4.77
CA GLN A 68 -8.97 10.11 5.34
C GLN A 68 -9.79 11.22 4.68
N ARG A 69 -9.17 12.36 4.37
CA ARG A 69 -9.85 13.47 3.66
C ARG A 69 -10.21 13.08 2.24
N ALA A 70 -9.28 12.50 1.49
CA ALA A 70 -9.55 12.01 0.15
C ALA A 70 -10.69 10.97 0.15
N ALA A 71 -10.77 10.13 1.18
CA ALA A 71 -11.83 9.14 1.31
C ALA A 71 -13.22 9.75 1.56
N GLN A 72 -13.32 11.06 1.84
CA GLN A 72 -14.58 11.79 1.89
C GLN A 72 -14.94 12.46 0.56
N GLU A 73 -13.97 12.60 -0.34
CA GLU A 73 -14.10 13.32 -1.63
C GLU A 73 -14.31 12.37 -2.82
N PHE A 74 -13.75 11.16 -2.75
CA PHE A 74 -13.76 10.18 -3.84
C PHE A 74 -14.41 8.86 -3.43
N ASP A 75 -15.06 8.19 -4.38
CA ASP A 75 -15.59 6.84 -4.19
C ASP A 75 -14.44 5.82 -4.08
N VAL A 76 -13.32 6.08 -4.76
CA VAL A 76 -12.10 5.27 -4.65
C VAL A 76 -10.89 6.15 -4.44
N VAL A 77 -10.09 5.86 -3.41
CA VAL A 77 -8.84 6.56 -3.12
C VAL A 77 -7.67 5.60 -3.28
N VAL A 78 -6.65 6.02 -4.02
CA VAL A 78 -5.38 5.30 -4.14
C VAL A 78 -4.29 6.08 -3.42
N ALA A 79 -3.78 5.52 -2.33
CA ALA A 79 -2.74 6.14 -1.51
C ALA A 79 -1.36 5.57 -1.84
N ASP A 80 -0.50 6.39 -2.45
CA ASP A 80 0.94 6.17 -2.57
C ASP A 80 1.66 7.15 -1.64
N THR A 81 1.90 6.84 -0.38
CA THR A 81 1.79 5.54 0.29
C THR A 81 0.98 5.71 1.58
N THR A 82 1.18 4.86 2.59
CA THR A 82 0.56 4.98 3.92
C THR A 82 1.59 5.22 5.01
N ALA A 83 1.14 5.58 6.20
CA ALA A 83 1.99 5.73 7.38
C ALA A 83 2.85 4.49 7.70
N LEU A 84 2.46 3.29 7.24
CA LEU A 84 3.21 2.06 7.47
C LEU A 84 4.57 2.07 6.74
N MET A 85 4.66 2.68 5.56
CA MET A 85 5.97 2.87 4.90
C MET A 85 6.90 3.77 5.71
N ILE A 86 6.35 4.84 6.27
CA ILE A 86 7.10 5.81 7.09
C ILE A 86 7.62 5.12 8.36
N ALA A 87 6.80 4.29 9.01
CA ALA A 87 7.23 3.48 10.16
C ALA A 87 8.34 2.49 9.79
N ALA A 88 8.23 1.80 8.65
CA ALA A 88 9.25 0.84 8.20
C ALA A 88 10.61 1.52 7.93
N TYR A 89 10.61 2.69 7.28
CA TYR A 89 11.85 3.45 7.08
C TYR A 89 12.39 4.06 8.38
N SER A 90 11.53 4.47 9.31
CA SER A 90 11.98 4.96 10.64
C SER A 90 12.73 3.86 11.42
N ASP A 91 12.26 2.61 11.33
CA ASP A 91 12.94 1.45 11.92
C ASP A 91 14.32 1.21 11.29
N ILE A 92 14.42 1.26 9.95
CA ILE A 92 15.68 1.03 9.25
C ILE A 92 16.71 2.13 9.55
N VAL A 93 16.30 3.40 9.45
CA VAL A 93 17.23 4.54 9.50
C VAL A 93 17.55 4.94 10.94
N PHE A 94 16.57 4.86 11.85
CA PHE A 94 16.68 5.37 13.22
C PHE A 94 16.50 4.31 14.31
N ALA A 95 16.32 3.03 13.95
CA ALA A 95 15.96 1.96 14.89
C ALA A 95 14.70 2.28 15.71
N ASP A 96 13.79 3.07 15.14
CA ASP A 96 12.57 3.53 15.81
C ASP A 96 11.35 2.71 15.39
N LYS A 97 10.93 1.83 16.30
CA LYS A 97 9.74 1.00 16.15
C LYS A 97 8.48 1.62 16.75
N SER A 98 8.57 2.80 17.37
CA SER A 98 7.46 3.41 18.10
C SER A 98 6.27 3.76 17.20
N LEU A 99 6.51 3.96 15.89
CA LEU A 99 5.50 4.39 14.93
C LEU A 99 4.61 3.25 14.41
N TYR A 100 5.00 1.98 14.54
CA TYR A 100 4.24 0.87 13.97
C TYR A 100 2.81 0.79 14.52
N GLY A 101 2.62 1.02 15.82
CA GLY A 101 1.29 0.92 16.44
C GLY A 101 0.26 1.88 15.82
N SER A 102 0.60 3.18 15.75
CA SER A 102 -0.27 4.19 15.13
C SER A 102 -0.37 4.02 13.61
N ALA A 103 0.73 3.67 12.95
CA ALA A 103 0.74 3.45 11.51
C ALA A 103 -0.15 2.28 11.08
N LEU A 104 -0.10 1.14 11.78
CA LEU A 104 -0.96 -0.02 11.53
C LEU A 104 -2.42 0.30 11.87
N GLN A 105 -2.68 1.02 12.96
CA GLN A 105 -4.03 1.45 13.30
C GLN A 105 -4.63 2.34 12.21
N ALA A 106 -3.86 3.27 11.66
CA ALA A 106 -4.31 4.10 10.54
C ALA A 106 -4.44 3.29 9.24
N HIS A 107 -3.55 2.33 8.98
CA HIS A 107 -3.59 1.49 7.78
C HIS A 107 -4.83 0.60 7.71
N ARG A 108 -5.45 0.23 8.84
CA ARG A 108 -6.73 -0.50 8.85
C ARG A 108 -7.89 0.27 8.22
N ALA A 109 -7.73 1.57 7.95
CA ALA A 109 -8.70 2.34 7.16
C ALA A 109 -8.60 2.06 5.65
N CYS A 110 -7.59 1.32 5.18
CA CYS A 110 -7.51 0.83 3.81
C CYS A 110 -8.31 -0.48 3.69
N ASP A 111 -9.28 -0.52 2.79
CA ASP A 111 -10.03 -1.73 2.44
C ASP A 111 -9.18 -2.71 1.63
N ILE A 112 -8.21 -2.20 0.88
CA ILE A 112 -7.31 -2.99 0.04
C ILE A 112 -5.87 -2.57 0.31
N THR A 113 -5.03 -3.54 0.67
CA THR A 113 -3.57 -3.35 0.76
C THR A 113 -2.90 -4.04 -0.42
N LEU A 114 -2.21 -3.26 -1.26
CA LEU A 114 -1.41 -3.76 -2.37
C LEU A 114 0.07 -3.62 -2.06
N LEU A 115 0.80 -4.73 -2.02
CA LEU A 115 2.25 -4.75 -1.84
C LEU A 115 2.94 -4.95 -3.19
N THR A 116 3.70 -3.97 -3.67
CA THR A 116 4.43 -4.11 -4.94
C THR A 116 5.63 -5.04 -4.80
N ALA A 117 5.77 -6.00 -5.71
CA ALA A 117 6.88 -6.93 -5.71
C ALA A 117 8.23 -6.29 -6.09
N LEU A 118 9.32 -7.01 -5.78
CA LEU A 118 10.70 -6.61 -6.07
C LEU A 118 11.19 -7.01 -7.48
N ASP A 119 10.28 -7.29 -8.40
CA ASP A 119 10.52 -7.80 -9.76
C ASP A 119 10.92 -6.75 -10.80
N LEU A 120 10.89 -5.45 -10.45
CA LEU A 120 11.46 -4.39 -11.28
C LEU A 120 12.96 -4.19 -11.02
N PRO A 121 13.74 -3.81 -12.07
CA PRO A 121 15.10 -3.33 -11.87
C PRO A 121 15.08 -2.08 -11.00
N TRP A 122 16.02 -2.00 -10.06
CA TRP A 122 16.15 -0.80 -9.24
C TRP A 122 16.67 0.36 -10.09
N LEU A 123 16.03 1.51 -9.96
CA LEU A 123 16.46 2.77 -10.56
C LEU A 123 16.76 3.77 -9.45
N PRO A 124 17.87 4.53 -9.54
CA PRO A 124 18.14 5.61 -8.60
C PRO A 124 17.07 6.69 -8.74
N ASP A 125 16.47 7.10 -7.63
CA ASP A 125 15.41 8.11 -7.57
C ASP A 125 15.74 9.12 -6.46
N GLY A 126 16.49 10.15 -6.84
CA GLY A 126 16.71 11.38 -6.05
C GLY A 126 17.51 11.22 -4.74
N LEU A 127 17.36 12.23 -3.87
CA LEU A 127 18.08 12.41 -2.60
C LEU A 127 17.59 11.51 -1.45
N GLN A 128 16.51 10.78 -1.65
CA GLN A 128 15.71 10.18 -0.58
C GLN A 128 16.00 8.68 -0.36
N ARG A 129 16.99 8.11 -1.08
CA ARG A 129 17.07 6.65 -1.24
C ARG A 129 18.42 6.07 -0.85
N ASP A 130 18.34 5.07 0.01
CA ASP A 130 19.49 4.39 0.60
C ASP A 130 20.11 3.37 -0.37
N GLY A 131 19.39 2.96 -1.43
CA GLY A 131 19.91 2.13 -2.51
C GLY A 131 19.28 0.73 -2.58
N PRO A 132 19.67 -0.09 -3.57
CA PRO A 132 19.01 -1.37 -3.85
C PRO A 132 19.04 -2.35 -2.66
N HIS A 133 20.02 -2.20 -1.77
CA HIS A 133 20.22 -3.07 -0.61
C HIS A 133 19.14 -2.94 0.46
N VAL A 134 18.36 -1.84 0.49
CA VAL A 134 17.27 -1.67 1.47
C VAL A 134 15.95 -2.27 1.02
N ARG A 135 15.83 -2.70 -0.26
CA ARG A 135 14.55 -3.19 -0.81
C ARG A 135 14.04 -4.43 -0.09
N GLU A 136 14.90 -5.44 0.05
CA GLU A 136 14.55 -6.70 0.71
C GLU A 136 14.25 -6.52 2.21
N PRO A 137 15.06 -5.76 2.98
CA PRO A 137 14.72 -5.41 4.37
C PRO A 137 13.37 -4.72 4.52
N VAL A 138 13.07 -3.71 3.69
CA VAL A 138 11.78 -2.99 3.73
C VAL A 138 10.63 -3.94 3.44
N ASP A 139 10.72 -4.73 2.38
CA ASP A 139 9.69 -5.71 2.01
C ASP A 139 9.43 -6.71 3.16
N ALA A 140 10.49 -7.25 3.76
CA ALA A 140 10.39 -8.16 4.89
C ALA A 140 9.73 -7.52 6.12
N LEU A 141 10.08 -6.27 6.45
CA LEU A 141 9.48 -5.53 7.57
C LEU A 141 7.99 -5.29 7.35
N LEU A 142 7.59 -4.87 6.14
CA LEU A 142 6.17 -4.63 5.82
C LEU A 142 5.37 -5.93 5.94
N ARG A 143 5.87 -7.03 5.38
CA ARG A 143 5.23 -8.34 5.45
C ARG A 143 5.07 -8.82 6.89
N ALA A 144 6.12 -8.66 7.71
CA ALA A 144 6.07 -9.00 9.14
C ALA A 144 5.03 -8.14 9.88
N ALA A 145 5.07 -6.81 9.69
CA ALA A 145 4.15 -5.89 10.35
C ALA A 145 2.67 -6.16 9.98
N LEU A 146 2.39 -6.41 8.71
CA LEU A 146 1.04 -6.77 8.24
C LEU A 146 0.58 -8.11 8.81
N ALA A 147 1.45 -9.12 8.81
CA ALA A 147 1.15 -10.44 9.35
C ALA A 147 0.86 -10.38 10.87
N ASP A 148 1.70 -9.68 11.63
CA ASP A 148 1.55 -9.51 13.08
C ASP A 148 0.27 -8.73 13.43
N ALA A 149 -0.12 -7.78 12.57
CA ALA A 149 -1.34 -6.99 12.73
C ALA A 149 -2.63 -7.69 12.25
N GLY A 150 -2.50 -8.85 11.61
CA GLY A 150 -3.61 -9.57 10.98
C GLY A 150 -4.24 -8.80 9.81
N ILE A 151 -3.46 -8.01 9.08
CA ILE A 151 -3.92 -7.25 7.91
C ILE A 151 -3.56 -8.03 6.65
N ASP A 152 -4.58 -8.36 5.87
CA ASP A 152 -4.38 -9.04 4.59
C ASP A 152 -3.89 -8.07 3.51
N TYR A 153 -3.11 -8.59 2.59
CA TYR A 153 -2.59 -7.84 1.45
C TYR A 153 -2.52 -8.73 0.21
N SER A 154 -2.52 -8.09 -0.96
CA SER A 154 -2.27 -8.74 -2.24
C SER A 154 -0.96 -8.25 -2.83
N VAL A 155 -0.12 -9.17 -3.30
CA VAL A 155 1.14 -8.81 -3.95
C VAL A 155 0.92 -8.54 -5.42
N VAL A 156 1.43 -7.41 -5.90
CA VAL A 156 1.30 -6.98 -7.29
C VAL A 156 2.64 -7.19 -8.01
N PHE A 157 2.61 -8.08 -9.00
CA PHE A 157 3.75 -8.45 -9.85
C PHE A 157 3.56 -7.95 -11.29
N GLY A 158 4.60 -8.07 -12.09
CA GLY A 158 4.63 -7.77 -13.53
C GLY A 158 5.23 -6.41 -13.85
N THR A 159 5.25 -6.09 -15.14
CA THR A 159 5.80 -4.82 -15.67
C THR A 159 4.75 -4.13 -16.54
N GLY A 160 4.74 -2.79 -16.56
CA GLY A 160 3.84 -2.02 -17.43
C GLY A 160 2.36 -2.39 -17.23
N SER A 161 1.65 -2.65 -18.34
CA SER A 161 0.21 -2.98 -18.31
C SER A 161 -0.11 -4.24 -17.51
N ALA A 162 0.73 -5.28 -17.57
CA ALA A 162 0.49 -6.53 -16.85
C ALA A 162 0.42 -6.32 -15.32
N ARG A 163 1.18 -5.34 -14.81
CA ARG A 163 1.14 -4.95 -13.40
C ARG A 163 -0.16 -4.26 -13.03
N LEU A 164 -0.58 -3.31 -13.86
CA LEU A 164 -1.87 -2.63 -13.69
C LEU A 164 -3.02 -3.64 -13.71
N GLU A 165 -3.03 -4.56 -14.67
CA GLU A 165 -4.04 -5.62 -14.75
C GLU A 165 -4.05 -6.51 -13.50
N SER A 166 -2.88 -6.83 -12.94
CA SER A 166 -2.78 -7.59 -11.69
C SER A 166 -3.41 -6.84 -10.52
N ALA A 167 -3.19 -5.53 -10.41
CA ALA A 167 -3.80 -4.70 -9.37
C ALA A 167 -5.31 -4.53 -9.58
N LEU A 168 -5.76 -4.24 -10.80
CA LEU A 168 -7.17 -4.07 -11.14
C LEU A 168 -7.99 -5.33 -10.84
N LYS A 169 -7.45 -6.52 -11.05
CA LYS A 169 -8.12 -7.78 -10.66
C LYS A 169 -8.49 -7.82 -9.18
N VAL A 170 -7.59 -7.35 -8.30
CA VAL A 170 -7.85 -7.28 -6.85
C VAL A 170 -8.89 -6.21 -6.56
N VAL A 171 -8.74 -5.04 -7.16
CA VAL A 171 -9.65 -3.89 -6.96
C VAL A 171 -11.06 -4.18 -7.44
N HIS A 172 -11.23 -4.71 -8.65
CA HIS A 172 -12.52 -5.07 -9.21
C HIS A 172 -13.21 -6.17 -8.42
N ARG A 173 -12.46 -7.13 -7.90
CA ARG A 173 -13.00 -8.16 -7.01
C ARG A 173 -13.59 -7.54 -5.75
N ALA A 174 -12.82 -6.70 -5.05
CA ALA A 174 -13.30 -6.03 -3.84
C ALA A 174 -14.53 -5.14 -4.12
N LEU A 175 -14.51 -4.38 -5.22
CA LEU A 175 -15.66 -3.55 -5.64
C LEU A 175 -16.91 -4.40 -5.92
N SER A 176 -16.76 -5.59 -6.51
CA SER A 176 -17.88 -6.50 -6.78
C SER A 176 -18.43 -7.15 -5.51
N GLU A 177 -17.56 -7.53 -4.58
CA GLU A 177 -17.94 -8.11 -3.28
C GLU A 177 -18.67 -7.08 -2.40
N SER A 178 -18.26 -5.81 -2.44
CA SER A 178 -18.96 -4.72 -1.77
C SER A 178 -20.37 -4.51 -2.34
N SER A 179 -20.54 -4.53 -3.67
CA SER A 179 -21.87 -4.41 -4.29
C SER A 179 -22.79 -5.60 -3.97
N ALA A 180 -22.23 -6.81 -3.88
CA ALA A 180 -23.01 -8.01 -3.57
C ALA A 180 -23.43 -8.07 -2.09
N ASN A 181 -22.60 -7.56 -1.17
CA ASN A 181 -22.92 -7.49 0.25
C ASN A 181 -23.96 -6.40 0.57
N ASP A 182 -23.97 -5.28 -0.17
CA ASP A 182 -25.02 -4.25 -0.05
C ASP A 182 -26.41 -4.81 -0.46
N ASP A 183 -26.45 -5.76 -1.39
CA ASP A 183 -27.70 -6.46 -1.81
C ASP A 183 -28.04 -7.68 -0.92
N ALA A 184 -27.11 -8.13 -0.07
CA ALA A 184 -27.22 -9.37 0.70
C ALA A 184 -27.00 -9.16 2.20
N GLU A 185 -27.76 -8.25 2.82
CA GLU A 185 -27.95 -8.25 4.29
C GLU A 185 -28.73 -9.52 4.71
N GLY A 186 -28.05 -10.66 4.79
CA GLY A 186 -28.68 -11.88 5.30
C GLY A 186 -28.06 -13.23 4.96
N ALA A 187 -26.74 -13.40 4.89
CA ALA A 187 -26.10 -14.70 5.18
C ALA A 187 -24.58 -14.57 5.11
N GLY A 188 -23.92 -14.74 6.26
CA GLY A 188 -22.47 -14.89 6.31
C GLY A 188 -22.04 -16.08 5.47
N SER A 189 -21.04 -15.90 4.61
CA SER A 189 -20.35 -17.02 4.01
C SER A 189 -18.86 -16.75 3.93
N ASN A 190 -18.15 -17.50 4.78
CA ASN A 190 -16.71 -17.56 4.91
C ASN A 190 -16.13 -18.43 3.78
N TRP A 191 -16.11 -17.90 2.55
CA TRP A 191 -15.62 -18.62 1.38
C TRP A 191 -14.18 -18.27 1.02
N HIS A 192 -13.28 -19.23 1.24
CA HIS A 192 -11.86 -19.15 0.87
C HIS A 192 -11.61 -19.85 -0.47
N TRP A 193 -11.36 -19.09 -1.54
CA TRP A 193 -10.90 -19.62 -2.82
C TRP A 193 -9.36 -19.54 -2.91
N ARG A 194 -8.69 -20.69 -3.16
CA ARG A 194 -7.23 -20.82 -3.30
C ARG A 194 -6.82 -20.75 -4.78
N CYS A 195 -5.90 -19.84 -5.13
CA CYS A 195 -5.42 -19.63 -6.51
C CYS A 195 -3.97 -20.11 -6.74
N GLU A 196 -3.72 -20.72 -7.90
CA GLU A 196 -2.50 -21.43 -8.32
C GLU A 196 -1.27 -20.53 -8.64
N ARG A 197 -1.36 -19.19 -8.50
CA ARG A 197 -0.22 -18.25 -8.67
C ARG A 197 -0.24 -17.08 -7.68
N CYS A 198 -0.43 -17.43 -6.40
CA CYS A 198 0.06 -16.72 -5.19
C CYS A 198 0.00 -15.18 -5.20
N GLY A 199 -1.21 -14.62 -5.14
CA GLY A 199 -1.47 -13.24 -4.71
C GLY A 199 -2.15 -13.15 -3.34
N ASP A 200 -2.16 -14.26 -2.59
CA ASP A 200 -2.78 -14.39 -1.26
C ASP A 200 -1.69 -14.37 -0.18
N SER A 201 -1.83 -13.46 0.79
CA SER A 201 -0.96 -13.38 1.95
C SER A 201 -0.90 -14.68 2.77
N SER A 202 -1.91 -15.55 2.70
CA SER A 202 -1.93 -16.86 3.33
C SER A 202 -1.06 -17.90 2.61
N CYS A 203 -0.93 -17.79 1.27
CA CYS A 203 -0.04 -18.63 0.45
C CYS A 203 1.43 -18.26 0.64
N GLU A 204 1.76 -16.98 0.83
CA GLU A 204 3.12 -16.53 1.14
C GLU A 204 3.55 -16.83 2.59
N ARG A 205 2.59 -17.08 3.49
CA ARG A 205 2.85 -17.48 4.89
C ARG A 205 3.27 -18.95 5.04
N LEU A 206 3.23 -19.77 3.98
CA LEU A 206 3.73 -21.15 4.00
C LEU A 206 5.26 -21.17 4.00
N ARG A 207 5.85 -21.11 5.20
CA ARG A 207 7.26 -21.51 5.41
C ARG A 207 7.40 -22.99 5.00
N LEU A 208 8.28 -23.28 4.04
CA LEU A 208 8.72 -24.66 3.79
C LEU A 208 9.35 -25.21 5.09
N PRO A 209 8.99 -26.42 5.53
CA PRO A 209 9.69 -27.06 6.65
C PRO A 209 11.17 -27.24 6.28
N ARG A 210 12.05 -26.99 7.26
CA ARG A 210 13.49 -27.27 7.18
C ARG A 210 13.76 -28.75 6.94
#